data_AF-A0A117IT82-F1
#
_entry.id   AF-A0A117IT82-F1
#
_cell.length_a   1.000
_cell.length_b   1.000
_cell.length_c   1.000
_cell.angle_alpha   90.00
_cell.angle_beta   90.00
_cell.angle_gamma   90.00
#
_symmetry.space_group_name_H-M   'P 1'
#
loop_
_entity.id
_entity.type
_entity.pdbx_description
1 polymer ?
#
loop_
_entity_poly.entity_id
_entity_poly.type
_entity_poly.pdbx_seq_one_letter_code
_entity_poly.pdbx_strand_id
1 'polypeptide(L)'
;MEEAYVKGAILFSVLTFGVLTFAGLYFDVAITLIALPFLVFLVVLFMGWSNNRSLDKGEMRRAIAAIFVAAFMVLVIGNKYLNVPPELRDYLLGVLSTVIGFYFGYRGRESEEERLNMLAQRIQVEGEGKSDSTREKGVKG
;
A
#
# COMPACT_ATOMS: atom_id res chain seq x y z
N MET A 1 -1.08 -16.09 20.71
CA MET A 1 -0.55 -14.79 20.26
C MET A 1 -1.62 -13.91 19.61
N GLU A 2 -2.66 -14.48 18.98
CA GLU A 2 -3.81 -13.73 18.43
C GLU A 2 -4.59 -12.88 19.47
N GLU A 3 -4.78 -13.36 20.70
CA GLU A 3 -5.54 -12.57 21.69
C GLU A 3 -4.87 -11.24 22.08
N ALA A 4 -3.54 -11.21 22.18
CA ALA A 4 -2.81 -9.99 22.50
C ALA A 4 -2.87 -8.97 21.34
N TYR A 5 -2.89 -9.48 20.11
CA TYR A 5 -3.04 -8.70 18.89
C TYR A 5 -4.42 -8.04 18.82
N VAL A 6 -5.48 -8.82 19.03
CA VAL A 6 -6.85 -8.32 18.99
C VAL A 6 -7.08 -7.27 20.09
N LYS A 7 -6.56 -7.51 21.29
CA LYS A 7 -6.63 -6.54 22.39
C LYS A 7 -5.87 -5.24 22.07
N GLY A 8 -4.68 -5.33 21.48
CA GLY A 8 -3.91 -4.14 21.05
C GLY A 8 -4.59 -3.34 19.95
N ALA A 9 -5.14 -4.02 18.94
CA ALA A 9 -5.87 -3.39 17.86
C ALA A 9 -7.16 -2.72 18.34
N ILE A 10 -7.92 -3.36 19.24
CA ILE A 10 -9.11 -2.78 19.84
C ILE A 10 -8.75 -1.56 20.70
N LEU A 11 -7.72 -1.67 21.54
CA LEU A 11 -7.27 -0.57 22.40
C LEU A 11 -6.84 0.64 21.55
N PHE A 12 -6.06 0.42 20.50
CA PHE A 12 -5.64 1.47 19.58
C PHE A 12 -6.84 2.10 18.88
N SER A 13 -7.80 1.28 18.42
CA SER A 13 -9.02 1.75 17.74
C SER A 13 -9.89 2.62 18.64
N VAL A 14 -10.08 2.21 19.90
CA VAL A 14 -10.85 2.96 20.92
C VAL A 14 -10.14 4.28 21.25
N LEU A 15 -8.82 4.25 21.42
CA LEU A 15 -8.02 5.44 21.72
C LEU A 15 -8.05 6.44 20.55
N THR A 16 -7.94 5.92 19.34
CA THR A 16 -8.05 6.66 18.08
C THR A 16 -9.41 7.34 17.94
N PHE A 17 -10.49 6.60 18.19
CA PHE A 17 -11.85 7.12 18.13
C PHE A 17 -12.10 8.17 19.23
N GLY A 18 -11.54 7.94 20.42
CA GLY A 18 -11.56 8.90 21.53
C GLY A 18 -10.86 10.21 21.16
N VAL A 19 -9.67 10.15 20.57
CA VAL A 19 -8.93 11.33 20.10
C VAL A 19 -9.70 12.08 19.01
N LEU A 20 -10.31 11.37 18.06
CA LEU A 20 -11.12 11.97 16.99
C LEU A 20 -12.38 12.66 17.53
N THR A 21 -13.08 11.99 18.45
CA THR A 21 -14.31 12.53 19.04
C THR A 21 -13.99 13.75 19.91
N PHE A 22 -12.92 13.66 20.71
CA PHE A 22 -12.41 14.80 21.47
C PHE A 22 -11.98 15.94 20.55
N ALA A 23 -11.29 15.64 19.46
CA ALA A 23 -10.84 16.66 18.53
C ALA A 23 -11.99 17.36 17.81
N GLY A 24 -13.00 16.61 17.34
CA GLY A 24 -14.19 17.20 16.72
C GLY A 24 -15.09 17.98 17.67
N LEU A 25 -15.03 17.71 18.99
CA LEU A 25 -15.78 18.45 20.02
C LEU A 25 -15.08 19.74 20.46
N TYR A 26 -13.74 19.74 20.51
CA TYR A 26 -12.96 20.82 21.13
C TYR A 26 -12.12 21.64 20.14
N PHE A 27 -11.77 21.09 18.98
CA PHE A 27 -11.02 21.80 17.94
C PHE A 27 -11.90 22.16 16.75
N ASP A 28 -11.44 23.15 16.00
CA ASP A 28 -12.05 23.55 14.73
C ASP A 28 -12.19 22.33 13.80
N VAL A 29 -13.33 22.25 13.09
CA VAL A 29 -13.64 21.22 12.10
C VAL A 29 -12.52 21.10 11.07
N ALA A 30 -11.89 22.21 10.70
CA ALA A 30 -10.75 22.23 9.77
C ALA A 30 -9.54 21.44 10.31
N ILE A 31 -9.21 21.61 11.59
CA ILE A 31 -8.07 20.91 12.23
C ILE A 31 -8.36 19.41 12.33
N THR A 32 -9.60 19.05 12.68
CA THR A 32 -10.04 17.64 12.77
C THR A 32 -9.99 16.96 11.41
N LEU A 33 -10.39 17.65 10.34
CA LEU A 33 -10.31 17.15 8.97
C LEU A 33 -8.86 16.90 8.55
N ILE A 34 -7.91 17.80 8.88
CA ILE A 34 -6.49 17.62 8.56
C ILE A 34 -5.85 16.48 9.36
N ALA A 35 -6.31 16.21 10.59
CA ALA A 35 -5.78 15.13 11.42
C ALA A 35 -6.22 13.73 10.95
N LEU A 36 -7.37 13.62 10.28
CA LEU A 36 -7.97 12.35 9.87
C LEU A 36 -7.06 11.49 8.98
N PRO A 37 -6.38 11.99 7.94
CA PRO A 37 -5.51 11.20 7.07
C PRO A 37 -4.27 10.67 7.81
N PHE A 38 -3.67 11.50 8.67
CA PHE A 38 -2.54 11.09 9.51
C PHE A 38 -2.93 9.96 10.46
N LEU A 39 -4.15 10.02 10.97
CA LEU A 39 -4.67 8.99 11.85
C LEU A 39 -4.96 7.69 11.09
N VAL A 40 -5.53 7.75 9.89
CA VAL A 40 -5.69 6.57 9.01
C VAL A 40 -4.32 5.96 8.68
N PHE A 41 -3.32 6.77 8.40
CA PHE A 41 -1.94 6.31 8.19
C PHE A 41 -1.41 5.54 9.38
N LEU A 42 -1.54 6.11 10.59
CA LEU A 42 -1.08 5.47 11.83
C LEU A 42 -1.83 4.16 12.10
N VAL A 43 -3.14 4.09 11.84
CA VAL A 43 -3.92 2.85 11.96
C VAL A 43 -3.39 1.78 11.02
N VAL A 44 -3.21 2.09 9.74
CA VAL A 44 -2.74 1.11 8.75
C VAL A 44 -1.31 0.68 9.02
N LEU A 45 -0.45 1.61 9.46
CA LEU A 45 0.92 1.32 9.85
C LEU A 45 0.97 0.44 11.10
N PHE A 46 0.15 0.74 12.11
CA PHE A 46 0.04 -0.08 13.31
C PHE A 46 -0.52 -1.47 13.00
N MET A 47 -1.50 -1.57 12.09
CA MET A 47 -2.08 -2.85 11.67
C MET A 47 -1.04 -3.72 10.93
N GLY A 48 -0.21 -3.14 10.06
CA GLY A 48 0.91 -3.84 9.44
C GLY A 48 1.96 -4.26 10.48
N TRP A 49 2.41 -3.32 11.30
CA TRP A 49 3.40 -3.58 12.34
C TRP A 49 2.93 -4.66 13.34
N SER A 50 1.65 -4.65 13.70
CA SER A 50 1.09 -5.61 14.66
C SER A 50 0.99 -7.03 14.07
N ASN A 51 0.86 -7.18 12.75
CA ASN A 51 0.69 -8.47 12.10
C ASN A 51 1.99 -9.29 12.06
N ASN A 52 3.13 -8.65 11.77
CA ASN A 52 4.39 -9.37 11.61
C ASN A 52 5.54 -8.90 12.53
N ARG A 53 5.34 -7.85 13.34
CA ARG A 53 6.40 -7.10 14.08
C ARG A 53 7.56 -6.59 13.22
N SER A 54 7.51 -6.83 11.91
CA SER A 54 8.41 -6.31 10.89
C SER A 54 7.57 -5.51 9.91
N LEU A 55 7.90 -4.24 9.72
CA LEU A 55 7.30 -3.44 8.65
C LEU A 55 7.90 -3.89 7.32
N ASP A 56 7.23 -4.84 6.68
CA ASP A 56 7.66 -5.32 5.36
C ASP A 56 7.42 -4.23 4.31
N LYS A 57 8.19 -4.23 3.21
CA LYS A 57 8.08 -3.20 2.16
C LYS A 57 6.65 -3.09 1.63
N GLY A 58 5.90 -4.19 1.62
CA GLY A 58 4.47 -4.24 1.26
C GLY A 58 3.53 -3.49 2.20
N GLU A 59 3.80 -3.47 3.51
CA GLU A 59 2.93 -2.87 4.51
C GLU A 59 3.14 -1.37 4.63
N MET A 60 4.40 -0.90 4.58
CA MET A 60 4.69 0.54 4.44
C MET A 60 4.02 1.11 3.19
N ARG A 61 4.12 0.36 2.09
CA ARG A 61 3.46 0.65 0.83
C ARG A 61 1.95 0.83 1.03
N ARG A 62 1.26 -0.08 1.73
CA ARG A 62 -0.19 0.04 2.00
C ARG A 62 -0.53 1.24 2.89
N ALA A 63 0.28 1.52 3.90
CA ALA A 63 0.09 2.70 4.76
C ALA A 63 0.20 4.00 3.95
N ILE A 64 1.21 4.12 3.09
CA ILE A 64 1.38 5.28 2.21
C ILE A 64 0.18 5.44 1.27
N ALA A 65 -0.31 4.37 0.64
CA ALA A 65 -1.51 4.45 -0.18
C ALA A 65 -2.74 4.90 0.62
N ALA A 66 -2.88 4.42 1.86
CA ALA A 66 -4.00 4.78 2.73
C ALA A 66 -4.00 6.26 3.14
N ILE A 67 -2.84 6.87 3.43
CA ILE A 67 -2.77 8.31 3.75
C ILE A 67 -3.21 9.17 2.58
N PHE A 68 -2.81 8.79 1.36
CA PHE A 68 -3.10 9.52 0.14
C PHE A 68 -4.59 9.45 -0.21
N VAL A 69 -5.18 8.26 -0.10
CA VAL A 69 -6.64 8.07 -0.30
C VAL A 69 -7.45 8.79 0.79
N ALA A 70 -7.02 8.73 2.04
CA ALA A 70 -7.71 9.42 3.14
C ALA A 70 -7.62 10.95 3.00
N ALA A 71 -6.45 11.49 2.65
CA ALA A 71 -6.27 12.92 2.38
C ALA A 71 -7.14 13.39 1.22
N PHE A 72 -7.27 12.57 0.17
CA PHE A 72 -8.16 12.84 -0.94
C PHE A 72 -9.64 12.89 -0.50
N MET A 73 -10.10 11.89 0.25
CA MET A 73 -11.47 11.85 0.79
C MET A 73 -11.78 13.09 1.65
N VAL A 74 -10.83 13.49 2.50
CA VAL A 74 -10.94 14.69 3.33
C VAL A 74 -11.06 15.95 2.48
N LEU A 75 -10.30 16.09 1.39
CA LEU A 75 -10.38 17.25 0.52
C LEU A 75 -11.70 17.29 -0.28
N VAL A 76 -12.19 16.15 -0.76
CA VAL A 76 -13.45 16.08 -1.51
C VAL A 76 -14.65 16.37 -0.61
N ILE A 77 -14.72 15.74 0.55
CA ILE A 77 -15.86 15.84 1.47
C ILE A 77 -15.77 17.13 2.31
N GLY A 78 -14.54 17.50 2.71
CA GLY A 78 -14.23 18.69 3.49
C GLY A 78 -14.19 19.98 2.69
N ASN A 79 -14.41 19.94 1.36
CA ASN A 79 -14.36 21.12 0.50
C ASN A 79 -15.26 22.28 0.99
N LYS A 80 -16.43 21.95 1.57
CA LYS A 80 -17.34 22.93 2.17
C LYS A 80 -16.81 23.62 3.43
N TYR A 81 -15.93 22.94 4.17
CA TYR A 81 -15.39 23.42 5.45
C TYR A 81 -14.00 24.05 5.30
N LEU A 82 -13.25 23.64 4.29
CA LEU A 82 -11.86 24.05 4.08
C LEU A 82 -11.70 25.18 3.05
N ASN A 83 -12.78 25.61 2.38
CA ASN A 83 -12.74 26.65 1.33
C ASN A 83 -11.57 26.47 0.36
N VAL A 84 -11.33 25.22 -0.06
CA VAL A 84 -10.18 24.90 -0.90
C VAL A 84 -10.44 25.44 -2.31
N PRO A 85 -9.53 26.25 -2.87
CA PRO A 85 -9.65 26.71 -4.24
C PRO A 85 -9.72 25.51 -5.20
N PRO A 86 -10.59 25.55 -6.22
CA PRO A 86 -10.72 24.46 -7.17
C PRO A 86 -9.39 24.15 -7.88
N GLU A 87 -8.54 25.14 -8.12
CA GLU A 87 -7.22 24.93 -8.74
C GLU A 87 -6.30 24.07 -7.86
N LEU A 88 -6.34 24.28 -6.54
CA LEU A 88 -5.52 23.53 -5.59
C LEU A 88 -5.98 22.07 -5.51
N ARG A 89 -7.30 21.86 -5.55
CA ARG A 89 -7.90 20.52 -5.57
C ARG A 89 -7.49 19.75 -6.81
N ASP A 90 -7.55 20.38 -7.98
CA ASP A 90 -7.25 19.73 -9.25
C ASP A 90 -5.74 19.46 -9.40
N TYR A 91 -4.88 20.34 -8.87
CA TYR A 91 -3.44 20.08 -8.78
C TYR A 91 -3.14 18.87 -7.90
N LEU A 92 -3.81 18.77 -6.74
CA LEU A 92 -3.64 17.66 -5.81
C LEU A 92 -4.15 16.34 -6.39
N LEU A 93 -5.24 16.36 -7.16
CA LEU A 93 -5.71 15.23 -7.97
C LEU A 93 -4.67 14.78 -9.00
N GLY A 94 -4.01 15.73 -9.69
CA GLY A 94 -2.95 15.43 -10.66
C GLY A 94 -1.74 14.75 -10.01
N VAL A 95 -1.26 15.29 -8.87
CA VAL A 95 -0.16 14.70 -8.11
C VAL A 95 -0.55 13.33 -7.57
N LEU A 96 -1.75 13.18 -7.00
CA LEU A 96 -2.25 11.92 -6.48
C LEU A 96 -2.37 10.85 -7.56
N SER A 97 -2.93 11.20 -8.73
CA SER A 97 -3.03 10.32 -9.90
C SER A 97 -1.64 9.87 -10.37
N THR A 98 -0.67 10.79 -10.37
CA THR A 98 0.73 10.47 -10.71
C THR A 98 1.34 9.50 -9.71
N VAL A 99 1.21 9.77 -8.40
CA VAL A 99 1.74 8.88 -7.34
C VAL A 99 1.09 7.51 -7.41
N ILE A 100 -0.23 7.42 -7.55
CA ILE A 100 -0.98 6.16 -7.69
C ILE A 100 -0.54 5.43 -8.97
N GLY A 101 -0.44 6.13 -10.11
CA GLY A 101 -0.02 5.57 -11.40
C GLY A 101 1.39 5.01 -11.36
N PHE A 102 2.36 5.74 -10.79
CA PHE A 102 3.72 5.24 -10.58
C PHE A 102 3.74 4.05 -9.63
N TYR A 103 3.04 4.14 -8.51
CA TYR A 103 3.08 3.14 -7.47
C TYR A 103 2.41 1.81 -7.87
N PHE A 104 1.22 1.85 -8.45
CA PHE A 104 0.52 0.64 -8.91
C PHE A 104 1.04 0.16 -10.27
N GLY A 105 1.46 1.06 -11.15
CA GLY A 105 2.08 0.71 -12.43
C GLY A 105 3.42 -0.02 -12.28
N TYR A 106 4.22 0.33 -11.28
CA TYR A 106 5.46 -0.38 -10.98
C TYR A 106 5.21 -1.79 -10.40
N ARG A 107 4.14 -1.96 -9.61
CA ARG A 107 3.82 -3.23 -8.95
C ARG A 107 3.33 -4.32 -9.92
N GLY A 108 2.70 -3.93 -11.02
CA GLY A 108 2.37 -4.87 -12.10
C GLY A 108 3.64 -5.46 -12.73
N ARG A 109 4.67 -4.63 -12.91
CA ARG A 109 5.92 -5.00 -13.59
C ARG A 109 6.83 -5.90 -12.77
N GLU A 110 6.98 -5.68 -11.46
CA GLU A 110 7.80 -6.58 -10.61
C GLU A 110 7.31 -8.04 -10.67
N SER A 111 6.00 -8.28 -10.58
CA SER A 111 5.46 -9.66 -10.62
C SER A 111 5.51 -10.29 -12.02
N GLU A 112 5.48 -9.45 -13.06
CA GLU A 112 5.51 -9.89 -14.44
C GLU A 112 6.94 -10.20 -14.89
N GLU A 113 7.91 -9.37 -14.49
CA GLU A 113 9.35 -9.59 -14.71
C GLU A 113 9.87 -10.82 -13.96
N GLU A 114 9.43 -11.07 -12.71
CA GLU A 114 9.75 -12.30 -11.99
C GLU A 114 9.17 -13.56 -12.67
N ARG A 115 7.95 -13.47 -13.20
CA ARG A 115 7.33 -14.56 -13.99
C ARG A 115 8.06 -14.80 -15.31
N LEU A 116 8.43 -13.74 -16.02
CA LEU A 116 9.19 -13.82 -17.27
C LEU A 116 10.58 -14.44 -17.04
N ASN A 117 11.27 -14.06 -15.96
CA ASN A 117 12.56 -14.65 -15.61
C ASN A 117 12.45 -16.15 -15.24
N MET A 118 11.40 -16.56 -14.53
CA MET A 118 11.14 -17.98 -14.26
C MET A 118 10.84 -18.78 -15.54
N LEU A 119 10.09 -18.19 -16.49
CA LEU A 119 9.82 -18.82 -17.78
C LEU A 119 11.09 -18.93 -18.63
N ALA A 120 11.93 -17.89 -18.66
CA ALA A 120 13.20 -17.91 -19.37
C ALA A 120 14.16 -18.98 -18.82
N GLN A 121 14.27 -19.11 -17.50
CA GLN A 121 15.06 -20.18 -16.87
C GLN A 121 14.54 -21.57 -17.21
N ARG A 122 13.21 -21.79 -17.20
CA ARG A 122 12.63 -23.09 -17.55
C ARG A 122 12.93 -23.47 -19.00
N ILE A 123 12.79 -22.54 -19.93
CA ILE A 123 13.08 -22.77 -21.35
C ILE A 123 14.57 -23.11 -21.56
N GLN A 124 15.47 -22.46 -20.82
CA GLN A 124 16.92 -22.70 -20.92
C GLN A 124 17.30 -24.10 -20.40
N VAL A 125 16.77 -24.51 -19.25
CA VAL A 125 17.02 -25.84 -18.66
C VAL A 125 16.43 -26.96 -19.53
N GLU A 126 15.25 -26.75 -20.11
CA GLU A 126 14.59 -27.72 -20.99
C GLU A 126 15.28 -27.82 -22.37
N GLY A 127 15.85 -26.71 -22.85
CA GLY A 127 16.69 -26.66 -24.06
C GLY A 127 18.04 -27.39 -23.90
N GLU A 128 18.69 -27.27 -22.75
CA GLU A 128 19.95 -27.97 -22.46
C GLU A 128 19.76 -29.48 -22.27
N GLY A 129 18.71 -29.90 -21.55
CA GLY A 129 18.42 -31.34 -21.35
C GLY A 129 18.05 -32.10 -22.63
N LYS A 130 17.50 -31.41 -23.63
CA LYS A 130 17.19 -32.00 -24.95
C LYS A 130 18.42 -32.11 -25.86
N SER A 131 19.43 -31.26 -25.65
CA SER A 131 20.71 -31.32 -26.38
C SER A 131 21.58 -32.48 -25.90
N ASP A 132 21.60 -32.74 -24.59
CA ASP A 132 22.43 -33.79 -23.99
C ASP A 132 21.90 -35.21 -24.27
N SER A 133 20.57 -35.39 -24.22
CA SER A 133 19.92 -36.68 -24.56
C SER A 133 19.99 -37.05 -26.04
N THR A 134 20.26 -36.07 -26.92
CA THR A 134 20.48 -36.32 -28.36
C THR A 134 21.92 -36.75 -28.64
N ARG A 135 22.91 -36.32 -27.83
CA ARG A 135 24.30 -36.75 -27.97
C ARG A 135 24.55 -38.18 -27.47
N GLU A 136 23.92 -38.61 -26.38
CA GLU A 136 24.10 -39.98 -25.87
C GLU A 136 23.55 -41.09 -26.78
N LYS A 137 22.52 -40.81 -27.58
CA LYS A 137 21.98 -41.80 -28.54
C LYS A 137 22.77 -41.92 -29.84
N GLY A 138 23.73 -41.02 -30.11
CA GLY A 138 24.55 -41.03 -31.32
C GLY A 138 25.87 -41.79 -31.22
N VAL A 139 26.23 -42.31 -30.03
CA VAL A 139 27.56 -42.91 -29.77
C VAL A 139 27.51 -44.45 -29.61
N LYS A 140 26.33 -45.07 -29.73
CA LYS A 140 26.15 -46.54 -29.69
C LYS A 140 25.53 -47.11 -30.98
N GLY A 141 25.94 -46.59 -32.12
CA GLY A 141 25.62 -47.15 -33.45
C GLY A 141 26.83 -47.85 -34.04
#